data_AF-A0AAD3HQ21-F1
#
_entry.id   AF-A0AAD3HQ21-F1
#
_cell.length_a   1.000
_cell.length_b   1.000
_cell.length_c   1.000
_cell.angle_alpha   90.00
_cell.angle_beta   90.00
_cell.angle_gamma   90.00
#
_symmetry.space_group_name_H-M   'P 1'
#
loop_
_entity.id
_entity.type
_entity.pdbx_description
1 polymer ?
#
loop_
_entity_poly.entity_id
_entity_poly.type
_entity_poly.pdbx_seq_one_letter_code
_entity_poly.pdbx_strand_id
1 'polypeptide(L)'
;MEGAQQGGQQQGGRPAAIDATTLFVAAYRGYMQAGFDEATARRSAAQILTARLVAQGISPADINRLIAALLIQRGGAAAGAAAAAAAANPQQQQQLQEQYERYRREHELRERRAREREREQQQHREAAQAHDEGGADAEEDAAVDIYEQYKPSKVSEGPPHPDPIVETASLASVAPPDITYKHHLQENLSRGELSNAQLETVLYAFQRFEKRLPDGSRAGFFLGDGAGVGKGRQIASVIREYWATGGRKVLWVSTSNDLRYDARRDLGDLGVAEGEIPVYPPRKDNVPAGPLDRAYPNGGVLFITYSLLVSKGSYRPPARNSAGGG
;
A
#
# COMPACT_ATOMS: atom_id res chain seq x y z
N MET A 1 29.04 65.22 -1.26
CA MET A 1 27.87 64.37 -1.52
C MET A 1 28.42 63.06 -2.05
N GLU A 2 28.76 62.12 -1.16
CA GLU A 2 27.83 61.07 -0.65
C GLU A 2 27.26 60.23 -1.79
N GLY A 3 27.34 58.90 -1.82
CA GLY A 3 27.71 57.96 -0.77
C GLY A 3 28.03 56.57 -1.34
N ALA A 4 28.59 55.74 -0.47
CA ALA A 4 29.13 54.42 -0.73
C ALA A 4 28.06 53.41 -1.19
N GLN A 5 28.42 52.60 -2.18
CA GLN A 5 27.75 51.34 -2.51
C GLN A 5 28.07 50.31 -1.42
N GLN A 6 27.08 49.95 -0.59
CA GLN A 6 27.12 48.75 0.22
C GLN A 6 26.36 47.63 -0.50
N GLY A 7 27.08 46.55 -0.82
CA GLY A 7 26.52 45.30 -1.30
C GLY A 7 25.78 44.59 -0.18
N GLY A 8 24.45 44.51 -0.29
CA GLY A 8 23.62 43.60 0.50
C GLY A 8 23.51 42.26 -0.22
N GLN A 9 24.31 41.28 0.17
CA GLN A 9 24.06 39.88 -0.14
C GLN A 9 22.75 39.45 0.54
N GLN A 10 21.64 39.40 -0.20
CA GLN A 10 20.46 38.68 0.23
C GLN A 10 20.73 37.18 0.02
N GLN A 11 21.04 36.50 1.12
CA GLN A 11 21.17 35.05 1.18
C GLN A 11 19.85 34.41 0.74
N GLY A 12 19.91 33.60 -0.33
CA GLY A 12 18.83 32.74 -0.76
C GLY A 12 18.50 31.71 0.32
N GLY A 13 17.37 31.91 0.99
CA GLY A 13 16.80 30.93 1.89
C GLY A 13 16.35 29.69 1.13
N ARG A 14 17.09 28.58 1.28
CA ARG A 14 16.64 27.24 0.90
C ARG A 14 15.29 26.95 1.59
N PRO A 15 14.30 26.34 0.92
CA PRO A 15 13.11 25.87 1.61
C PRO A 15 13.49 24.80 2.65
N ALA A 16 12.99 24.96 3.87
CA ALA A 16 13.28 24.08 4.99
C ALA A 16 12.79 22.64 4.72
N ALA A 17 13.67 21.67 4.98
CA ALA A 17 13.31 20.26 5.04
C ALA A 17 12.15 20.09 6.04
N ILE A 18 11.07 19.44 5.61
CA ILE A 18 9.99 19.08 6.53
C ILE A 18 10.55 18.08 7.53
N ASP A 19 10.57 18.44 8.81
CA ASP A 19 11.04 17.60 9.90
C ASP A 19 10.18 16.32 10.01
N ALA A 20 10.85 15.18 10.08
CA ALA A 20 10.24 13.85 10.15
C ALA A 20 9.28 13.73 11.35
N THR A 21 9.61 14.38 12.48
CA THR A 21 8.78 14.43 13.68
C THR A 21 7.45 15.11 13.40
N THR A 22 7.49 16.26 12.74
CA THR A 22 6.29 17.04 12.40
C THR A 22 5.35 16.24 11.49
N LEU A 23 5.91 15.55 10.49
CA LEU A 23 5.14 14.72 9.58
C LEU A 23 4.51 13.51 10.29
N PHE A 24 5.27 12.82 11.12
CA PHE A 24 4.78 11.67 11.89
C PHE A 24 3.65 12.08 12.82
N VAL A 25 3.84 13.15 13.61
CA VAL A 25 2.84 13.62 14.57
C VAL A 25 1.56 14.09 13.88
N ALA A 26 1.68 14.75 12.72
CA ALA A 26 0.52 15.17 11.93
C ALA A 26 -0.28 13.95 11.42
N ALA A 27 0.40 12.96 10.84
CA ALA A 27 -0.23 11.72 10.39
C ALA A 27 -0.88 10.96 11.56
N TYR A 28 -0.15 10.78 12.66
CA TYR A 28 -0.62 10.12 13.88
C TYR A 28 -1.90 10.79 14.43
N ARG A 29 -1.90 12.12 14.58
CA ARG A 29 -3.10 12.84 15.06
C ARG A 29 -4.27 12.69 14.10
N GLY A 30 -4.03 12.68 12.80
CA GLY A 30 -5.08 12.43 11.81
C GLY A 30 -5.75 11.07 12.02
N TYR A 31 -4.95 10.02 12.25
CA TYR A 31 -5.49 8.69 12.56
C TYR A 31 -6.22 8.65 13.91
N MET A 32 -5.69 9.29 14.95
CA MET A 32 -6.37 9.36 16.25
C MET A 32 -7.73 10.09 16.15
N GLN A 33 -7.80 11.19 15.39
CA GLN A 33 -9.05 11.93 15.16
C GLN A 33 -10.05 11.12 14.32
N ALA A 34 -9.56 10.26 13.44
CA ALA A 34 -10.38 9.32 12.67
C ALA A 34 -10.79 8.06 13.48
N GLY A 35 -10.51 8.02 14.79
CA GLY A 35 -10.94 6.96 15.70
C GLY A 35 -10.15 5.66 15.59
N PHE A 36 -8.91 5.71 15.10
CA PHE A 36 -8.01 4.56 15.14
C PHE A 36 -7.41 4.40 16.54
N ASP A 37 -7.15 3.17 16.96
CA ASP A 37 -6.41 2.90 18.19
C ASP A 37 -4.94 3.36 18.07
N GLU A 38 -4.28 3.52 19.21
CA GLU A 38 -2.93 4.08 19.30
C GLU A 38 -1.89 3.26 18.51
N ALA A 39 -1.98 1.93 18.53
CA ALA A 39 -1.05 1.05 17.84
C ALA A 39 -1.20 1.19 16.32
N THR A 40 -2.44 1.15 15.82
CA THR A 40 -2.75 1.34 14.41
C THR A 40 -2.35 2.74 13.94
N ALA A 41 -2.69 3.78 14.70
CA ALA A 41 -2.34 5.16 14.35
C ALA A 41 -0.82 5.37 14.24
N ARG A 42 -0.04 4.77 15.15
CA ARG A 42 1.43 4.83 15.10
C ARG A 42 2.00 4.07 13.91
N ARG A 43 1.54 2.84 13.66
CA ARG A 43 2.02 2.02 12.54
C ARG A 43 1.71 2.69 11.20
N SER A 44 0.50 3.22 11.02
CA SER A 44 0.12 3.93 9.79
C SER A 44 0.85 5.27 9.62
N ALA A 45 1.11 6.01 10.70
CA ALA A 45 1.93 7.22 10.64
C ALA A 45 3.39 6.92 10.26
N ALA A 46 3.96 5.83 10.81
CA ALA A 46 5.29 5.35 10.47
C ALA A 46 5.38 4.96 8.98
N GLN A 47 4.39 4.23 8.45
CA GLN A 47 4.35 3.85 7.03
C GLN A 47 4.34 5.08 6.10
N ILE A 48 3.53 6.10 6.41
CA ILE A 48 3.49 7.35 5.63
C ILE A 48 4.85 8.06 5.69
N LEU A 49 5.46 8.13 6.88
CA LEU A 49 6.78 8.74 7.05
C LEU A 49 7.84 7.99 6.25
N THR A 50 7.90 6.65 6.34
CA THR A 50 8.81 5.80 5.56
C THR A 50 8.68 6.10 4.07
N ALA A 51 7.46 6.05 3.53
CA ALA A 51 7.21 6.30 2.11
C ALA A 51 7.72 7.69 1.67
N ARG A 52 7.56 8.71 2.52
CA ARG A 52 7.99 10.08 2.24
C ARG A 52 9.51 10.27 2.34
N LEU A 53 10.17 9.65 3.32
CA LEU A 53 11.62 9.73 3.48
C LEU A 53 12.34 8.93 2.39
N VAL A 54 11.79 7.79 1.97
CA VAL A 54 12.26 7.05 0.80
C VAL A 54 12.17 7.91 -0.46
N ALA A 55 11.06 8.64 -0.66
CA ALA A 55 10.90 9.55 -1.79
C ALA A 55 11.89 10.74 -1.76
N GLN A 56 12.44 11.08 -0.59
CA GLN A 56 13.48 12.10 -0.42
C GLN A 56 14.91 11.53 -0.57
N GLY A 57 15.06 10.23 -0.84
CA GLY A 57 16.35 9.57 -1.03
C GLY A 57 17.11 9.28 0.27
N ILE A 58 16.44 9.31 1.41
CA ILE A 58 17.05 8.99 2.72
C ILE A 58 17.29 7.49 2.81
N SER A 59 18.42 7.10 3.43
CA SER A 59 18.79 5.70 3.55
C SER A 59 17.82 4.92 4.45
N PRO A 60 17.50 3.66 4.15
CA PRO A 60 16.65 2.83 5.01
C PRO A 60 17.16 2.72 6.46
N ALA A 61 18.48 2.71 6.67
CA ALA A 61 19.07 2.68 8.01
C ALA A 61 18.76 3.95 8.82
N ASP A 62 18.85 5.13 8.20
CA ASP A 62 18.53 6.40 8.85
C ASP A 62 17.02 6.54 9.09
N ILE A 63 16.20 6.06 8.16
CA ILE A 63 14.74 6.00 8.33
C ILE A 63 14.38 5.14 9.55
N ASN A 64 15.00 3.96 9.68
CA ASN A 64 14.71 3.07 10.80
C ASN A 64 15.10 3.68 12.15
N ARG A 65 16.25 4.36 12.24
CA ARG A 65 16.65 5.08 13.45
C ARG A 65 15.68 6.20 13.80
N LEU A 66 15.25 6.97 12.81
CA LEU A 66 14.29 8.08 13.00
C LEU A 66 12.93 7.57 13.46
N ILE A 67 12.39 6.52 12.81
CA ILE A 67 11.10 5.97 13.18
C ILE A 67 11.15 5.31 14.55
N ALA A 68 12.22 4.57 14.86
CA ALA A 68 12.41 4.00 16.21
C ALA A 68 12.37 5.11 17.27
N ALA A 69 13.10 6.23 17.07
CA ALA A 69 13.08 7.36 17.99
C ALA A 69 11.67 7.99 18.15
N LEU A 70 10.91 8.10 17.05
CA LEU A 70 9.56 8.68 17.05
C LEU A 70 8.51 7.76 17.67
N LEU A 71 8.64 6.44 17.50
CA LEU A 71 7.75 5.46 18.11
C LEU A 71 8.00 5.32 19.62
N ILE A 72 9.23 5.56 20.06
CA ILE A 72 9.61 5.59 21.49
C ILE A 72 9.09 6.86 22.19
N GLN A 73 8.98 8.00 21.49
CA GLN A 73 8.46 9.25 22.08
C GLN A 73 6.96 9.18 22.37
N ARG A 74 6.60 9.08 23.66
CA ARG A 74 5.21 9.20 24.14
C ARG A 74 4.72 10.66 24.09
N GLY A 75 3.85 10.94 23.12
CA GLY A 75 2.89 12.05 23.16
C GLY A 75 3.39 13.38 22.58
N GLY A 76 2.54 14.02 21.79
CA GLY A 76 2.81 15.38 21.32
C GLY A 76 1.61 15.98 20.62
N ALA A 77 0.87 16.82 21.35
CA ALA A 77 0.00 17.90 20.87
C ALA A 77 0.87 19.19 20.85
N ALA A 78 1.40 19.64 19.72
CA ALA A 78 1.00 20.84 18.98
C ALA A 78 1.59 20.78 17.55
N ALA A 79 0.94 21.37 16.54
CA ALA A 79 1.47 21.74 15.19
C ALA A 79 0.41 21.61 14.07
N GLY A 80 -0.79 22.16 14.29
CA GLY A 80 -1.95 21.95 13.41
C GLY A 80 -2.31 23.09 12.44
N ALA A 81 -1.52 24.16 12.29
CA ALA A 81 -2.12 25.43 11.84
C ALA A 81 -1.71 26.02 10.48
N ALA A 82 -0.86 25.41 9.63
CA ALA A 82 -0.28 26.16 8.50
C ALA A 82 -0.29 25.51 7.10
N ALA A 83 -0.98 24.39 6.86
CA ALA A 83 -0.75 23.58 5.64
C ALA A 83 -1.85 23.64 4.56
N ALA A 84 -2.77 24.61 4.60
CA ALA A 84 -3.97 24.57 3.75
C ALA A 84 -3.88 25.31 2.39
N ALA A 85 -2.74 25.91 2.00
CA ALA A 85 -2.78 26.94 0.94
C ALA A 85 -2.05 26.67 -0.39
N ALA A 86 -1.37 25.54 -0.63
CA ALA A 86 -0.37 25.50 -1.72
C ALA A 86 -0.49 24.30 -2.68
N ALA A 87 -1.61 24.16 -3.38
CA ALA A 87 -1.77 23.16 -4.46
C ALA A 87 -2.26 23.81 -5.77
N ALA A 88 -1.35 24.33 -6.59
CA ALA A 88 -1.51 24.49 -8.05
C ALA A 88 -0.27 25.13 -8.69
N ASN A 89 0.62 24.36 -9.36
CA ASN A 89 1.49 24.94 -10.40
C ASN A 89 1.98 23.90 -11.45
N PRO A 90 1.71 24.09 -12.77
CA PRO A 90 2.03 23.13 -13.85
C PRO A 90 3.52 22.84 -14.12
N GLN A 91 4.46 23.71 -13.76
CA GLN A 91 5.90 23.44 -13.94
C GLN A 91 6.43 22.33 -13.02
N GLN A 92 5.75 22.12 -11.89
CA GLN A 92 6.10 21.08 -10.92
C GLN A 92 5.75 19.67 -11.44
N GLN A 93 4.81 19.54 -12.38
CA GLN A 93 4.43 18.26 -13.00
C GLN A 93 5.50 17.76 -14.00
N GLN A 94 6.18 18.67 -14.71
CA GLN A 94 7.26 18.29 -15.62
C GLN A 94 8.51 17.82 -14.85
N GLN A 95 8.87 18.51 -13.75
CA GLN A 95 9.98 18.08 -12.89
C GLN A 95 9.69 16.75 -12.18
N LEU A 96 8.43 16.49 -11.82
CA LEU A 96 8.01 15.19 -11.28
C LEU A 96 8.14 14.06 -12.32
N GLN A 97 7.78 14.32 -13.58
CA GLN A 97 7.93 13.35 -14.67
C GLN A 97 9.41 12.99 -14.90
N GLU A 98 10.30 13.98 -14.93
CA GLU A 98 11.74 13.76 -15.07
C GLU A 98 12.34 13.00 -13.87
N GLN A 99 11.89 13.32 -12.65
CA GLN A 99 12.26 12.55 -11.46
C GLN A 99 11.77 11.10 -11.52
N TYR A 100 10.57 10.87 -12.05
CA TYR A 100 9.99 9.53 -12.18
C TYR A 100 10.75 8.66 -13.18
N GLU A 101 11.19 9.25 -14.30
CA GLU A 101 12.01 8.56 -15.30
C GLU A 101 13.43 8.28 -14.80
N ARG A 102 13.98 9.15 -13.94
CA ARG A 102 15.26 8.91 -13.28
C ARG A 102 15.14 7.78 -12.24
N TYR A 103 14.09 7.81 -11.43
CA TYR A 103 13.80 6.75 -10.46
C TYR A 103 13.60 5.40 -11.14
N ARG A 104 12.87 5.34 -12.25
CA ARG A 104 12.67 4.11 -13.04
C ARG A 104 13.99 3.51 -13.52
N ARG A 105 14.90 4.33 -14.08
CA ARG A 105 16.22 3.89 -14.55
C ARG A 105 17.11 3.39 -13.41
N GLU A 106 17.10 4.07 -12.27
CA GLU A 106 17.85 3.63 -11.08
C GLU A 106 17.28 2.33 -10.48
N HIS A 107 15.96 2.15 -10.52
CA HIS A 107 15.30 0.92 -10.08
C HIS A 107 15.67 -0.27 -10.98
N GLU A 108 15.60 -0.11 -12.30
CA GLU A 108 16.01 -1.15 -13.26
C GLU A 108 17.49 -1.56 -13.08
N LEU A 109 18.37 -0.61 -12.77
CA LEU A 109 19.79 -0.88 -12.48
C LEU A 109 19.98 -1.61 -11.13
N ARG A 110 19.20 -1.26 -10.11
CA ARG A 110 19.23 -1.91 -8.80
C ARG A 110 18.75 -3.35 -8.87
N GLU A 111 17.68 -3.63 -9.62
CA GLU A 111 17.20 -5.00 -9.85
C GLU A 111 18.26 -5.85 -10.58
N ARG A 112 18.96 -5.27 -11.56
CA ARG A 112 20.02 -5.99 -12.26
C ARG A 112 21.18 -6.36 -11.33
N ARG A 113 21.59 -5.44 -10.46
CA ARG A 113 22.62 -5.68 -9.43
C ARG A 113 22.16 -6.64 -8.32
N ALA A 114 20.86 -6.67 -8.01
CA ALA A 114 20.29 -7.62 -7.06
C ALA A 114 20.36 -9.05 -7.61
N ARG A 115 20.01 -9.25 -8.88
CA ARG A 115 20.12 -10.55 -9.57
C ARG A 115 21.57 -11.04 -9.68
N GLU A 116 22.53 -10.13 -9.83
CA GLU A 116 23.96 -10.48 -9.80
C GLU A 116 24.40 -10.93 -8.39
N ARG A 117 24.01 -10.20 -7.34
CA ARG A 117 24.30 -10.59 -5.95
C ARG A 117 23.61 -11.88 -5.53
N GLU A 118 22.41 -12.16 -6.02
CA GLU A 118 21.72 -13.44 -5.78
C GLU A 118 22.49 -14.61 -6.38
N ARG A 119 23.05 -14.44 -7.59
CA ARG A 119 23.92 -15.46 -8.22
C ARG A 119 25.21 -15.66 -7.44
N GLU A 120 25.83 -14.59 -6.96
CA GLU A 120 27.04 -14.64 -6.12
C GLU A 120 26.75 -15.31 -4.77
N GLN A 121 25.62 -14.98 -4.12
CA GLN A 121 25.20 -15.60 -2.86
C GLN A 121 24.85 -17.07 -3.03
N GLN A 122 24.25 -17.45 -4.17
CA GLN A 122 23.96 -18.85 -4.45
C GLN A 122 25.25 -19.66 -4.63
N GLN A 123 26.24 -19.12 -5.33
CA GLN A 123 27.59 -19.71 -5.43
C GLN A 123 28.29 -19.78 -4.07
N HIS A 124 28.12 -18.77 -3.21
CA HIS A 124 28.72 -18.77 -1.88
C HIS A 124 28.03 -19.75 -0.91
N ARG A 125 26.70 -19.93 -1.01
CA ARG A 125 25.96 -20.95 -0.25
C ARG A 125 26.32 -22.36 -0.67
N GLU A 126 26.49 -22.60 -1.97
CA GLU A 126 26.96 -23.89 -2.48
C GLU A 126 28.39 -24.21 -1.98
N ALA A 127 29.25 -23.20 -1.86
CA ALA A 127 30.58 -23.32 -1.26
C ALA A 127 30.54 -23.51 0.27
N ALA A 128 29.59 -22.89 0.97
CA ALA A 128 29.42 -23.01 2.42
C ALA A 128 28.82 -24.36 2.84
N GLN A 129 27.91 -24.94 2.03
CA GLN A 129 27.38 -26.28 2.24
C GLN A 129 28.44 -27.38 2.09
N ALA A 130 29.52 -27.11 1.36
CA ALA A 130 30.68 -27.99 1.32
C ALA A 130 31.59 -27.89 2.56
N HIS A 131 31.33 -26.94 3.47
CA HIS A 131 32.19 -26.60 4.60
C HIS A 131 31.55 -26.87 5.99
N ASP A 132 30.32 -27.43 6.03
CA ASP A 132 29.54 -27.70 7.25
C ASP A 132 29.83 -29.08 7.89
N GLU A 133 31.12 -29.48 7.92
CA GLU A 133 31.62 -30.58 8.79
C GLU A 133 32.48 -30.04 9.95
N GLY A 134 32.21 -28.83 10.46
CA GLY A 134 32.98 -28.36 11.62
C GLY A 134 32.56 -27.03 12.23
N GLY A 135 31.90 -27.12 13.38
CA GLY A 135 32.32 -26.36 14.57
C GLY A 135 31.72 -24.97 14.79
N ALA A 136 30.73 -24.97 15.69
CA ALA A 136 30.23 -23.97 16.65
C ALA A 136 30.97 -22.64 16.91
N ASP A 137 30.09 -21.68 17.27
CA ASP A 137 30.23 -20.48 18.13
C ASP A 137 30.86 -19.20 17.55
N ALA A 138 30.01 -18.17 17.40
CA ALA A 138 30.40 -16.76 17.55
C ALA A 138 29.18 -15.89 17.96
N GLU A 139 29.42 -15.10 19.00
CA GLU A 139 28.53 -14.20 19.71
C GLU A 139 27.97 -13.05 18.84
N GLU A 140 26.81 -12.54 19.28
CA GLU A 140 26.01 -11.46 18.71
C GLU A 140 26.80 -10.16 18.45
N ASP A 141 27.19 -9.95 17.19
CA ASP A 141 27.33 -8.60 16.64
C ASP A 141 25.94 -8.14 16.21
N ALA A 142 25.27 -7.34 17.05
CA ALA A 142 23.97 -6.74 16.76
C ALA A 142 24.10 -5.69 15.64
N ALA A 143 24.35 -6.16 14.42
CA ALA A 143 23.98 -5.43 13.22
C ALA A 143 22.48 -5.18 13.32
N VAL A 144 22.09 -3.91 13.42
CA VAL A 144 20.69 -3.51 13.32
C VAL A 144 20.22 -3.92 11.93
N ASP A 145 19.63 -5.11 11.83
CA ASP A 145 19.12 -5.64 10.58
C ASP A 145 18.05 -4.67 10.08
N ILE A 146 18.34 -4.01 8.96
CA ILE A 146 17.48 -2.96 8.39
C ILE A 146 16.12 -3.55 8.01
N TYR A 147 16.10 -4.84 7.71
CA TYR A 147 14.95 -5.62 7.33
C TYR A 147 14.86 -6.87 8.19
N GLU A 148 13.67 -7.17 8.66
CA GLU A 148 13.34 -8.39 9.37
C GLU A 148 12.39 -9.23 8.51
N GLN A 149 12.46 -10.56 8.65
CA GLN A 149 11.55 -11.44 7.94
C GLN A 149 10.12 -11.23 8.45
N TYR A 150 9.20 -10.84 7.56
CA TYR A 150 7.81 -10.63 7.89
C TYR A 150 7.07 -11.95 8.04
N LYS A 151 6.38 -12.12 9.17
CA LYS A 151 5.39 -13.17 9.36
C LYS A 151 4.17 -12.57 10.06
N PRO A 152 2.95 -12.84 9.58
CA PRO A 152 1.73 -12.39 10.26
C PRO A 152 1.74 -12.85 11.72
N SER A 153 1.65 -11.91 12.66
CA SER A 153 1.65 -12.21 14.09
C SER A 153 0.24 -12.48 14.65
N LYS A 154 -0.79 -12.06 13.91
CA LYS A 154 -2.21 -12.18 14.31
C LYS A 154 -2.99 -13.21 13.49
N VAL A 155 -2.39 -13.75 12.42
CA VAL A 155 -3.00 -14.78 11.57
C VAL A 155 -2.29 -16.10 11.80
N SER A 156 -3.02 -17.07 12.36
CA SER A 156 -2.50 -18.42 12.65
C SER A 156 -2.84 -19.47 11.59
N GLU A 157 -3.62 -19.10 10.58
CA GLU A 157 -4.17 -20.01 9.57
C GLU A 157 -3.56 -19.78 8.18
N GLY A 158 -3.62 -20.83 7.35
CA GLY A 158 -3.09 -20.81 5.99
C GLY A 158 -1.60 -21.12 5.88
N PRO A 159 -1.12 -21.47 4.67
CA PRO A 159 0.27 -21.77 4.42
C PRO A 159 1.14 -20.50 4.50
N PRO A 160 2.45 -20.65 4.78
CA PRO A 160 3.38 -19.54 4.66
C PRO A 160 3.40 -18.99 3.23
N HIS A 161 3.74 -17.70 3.10
CA HIS A 161 3.94 -17.11 1.78
C HIS A 161 5.08 -17.83 1.02
N PRO A 162 4.92 -18.12 -0.30
CA PRO A 162 5.91 -18.88 -1.06
C PRO A 162 7.27 -18.17 -1.15
N ASP A 163 7.25 -16.84 -1.27
CA ASP A 163 8.44 -16.00 -1.24
C ASP A 163 8.67 -15.39 0.15
N PRO A 164 9.93 -15.24 0.60
CA PRO A 164 10.23 -14.55 1.85
C PRO A 164 9.82 -13.08 1.77
N ILE A 165 8.89 -12.67 2.62
CA ILE A 165 8.51 -11.25 2.79
C ILE A 165 9.39 -10.65 3.88
N VAL A 166 9.74 -9.38 3.72
CA VAL A 166 10.47 -8.61 4.74
C VAL A 166 9.73 -7.32 5.07
N GLU A 167 9.86 -6.87 6.31
CA GLU A 167 9.46 -5.52 6.73
C GLU A 167 10.65 -4.80 7.39
N THR A 168 10.54 -3.50 7.61
CA THR A 168 11.59 -2.79 8.33
C THR A 168 11.51 -3.08 9.82
N ALA A 169 12.65 -3.15 10.51
CA ALA A 169 12.70 -3.36 11.97
C ALA A 169 11.81 -2.38 12.76
N SER A 170 11.68 -1.15 12.28
CA SER A 170 10.79 -0.17 12.90
C SER A 170 9.31 -0.54 12.79
N LEU A 171 8.87 -1.13 11.67
CA LEU A 171 7.49 -1.60 11.51
C LEU A 171 7.24 -2.87 12.33
N ALA A 172 8.23 -3.76 12.41
CA ALA A 172 8.19 -4.96 13.24
C ALA A 172 8.05 -4.65 14.74
N SER A 173 8.62 -3.52 15.20
CA SER A 173 8.53 -3.08 16.60
C SER A 173 7.11 -2.71 17.07
N VAL A 174 6.16 -2.53 16.14
CA VAL A 174 4.77 -2.18 16.47
C VAL A 174 3.85 -3.34 16.12
N ALA A 175 3.28 -3.96 17.16
CA ALA A 175 2.30 -5.01 16.97
C ALA A 175 1.08 -4.49 16.18
N PRO A 176 0.62 -5.24 15.17
CA PRO A 176 -0.63 -4.91 14.48
C PRO A 176 -1.85 -5.09 15.41
N PRO A 177 -2.99 -4.45 15.09
CA PRO A 177 -4.22 -4.59 15.87
C PRO A 177 -4.72 -6.04 15.84
N ASP A 178 -5.49 -6.44 16.85
CA ASP A 178 -6.10 -7.78 16.87
C ASP A 178 -7.11 -7.95 15.73
N ILE A 179 -7.18 -9.18 15.20
CA ILE A 179 -8.11 -9.55 14.15
C ILE A 179 -9.43 -9.99 14.78
N THR A 180 -10.51 -9.34 14.36
CA THR A 180 -11.89 -9.61 14.81
C THR A 180 -12.79 -10.10 13.69
N TYR A 181 -12.41 -9.88 12.42
CA TYR A 181 -13.20 -10.29 11.27
C TYR A 181 -13.13 -11.81 11.05
N LYS A 182 -14.27 -12.41 10.69
CA LYS A 182 -14.38 -13.83 10.31
C LYS A 182 -14.59 -13.93 8.81
N HIS A 183 -13.66 -14.59 8.12
CA HIS A 183 -13.65 -14.71 6.66
C HIS A 183 -14.31 -16.01 6.17
N HIS A 184 -14.50 -16.13 4.85
CA HIS A 184 -15.09 -17.27 4.15
C HIS A 184 -14.10 -17.95 3.18
N LEU A 185 -12.80 -17.80 3.44
CA LEU A 185 -11.70 -18.26 2.57
C LEU A 185 -11.02 -19.55 3.07
N GLN A 186 -11.61 -20.28 4.02
CA GLN A 186 -10.99 -21.47 4.63
C GLN A 186 -10.62 -22.53 3.58
N GLU A 187 -11.48 -22.70 2.57
CA GLU A 187 -11.22 -23.62 1.46
C GLU A 187 -10.00 -23.17 0.63
N ASN A 188 -9.90 -21.88 0.30
CA ASN A 188 -8.77 -21.32 -0.45
C ASN A 188 -7.43 -21.53 0.29
N LEU A 189 -7.43 -21.34 1.61
CA LEU A 189 -6.27 -21.61 2.46
C LEU A 189 -5.88 -23.09 2.44
N SER A 190 -6.87 -23.99 2.56
CA SER A 190 -6.65 -25.44 2.57
C SER A 190 -6.07 -25.97 1.26
N ARG A 191 -6.41 -25.34 0.13
CA ARG A 191 -5.88 -25.66 -1.22
C ARG A 191 -4.55 -24.97 -1.53
N GLY A 192 -4.06 -24.11 -0.63
CA GLY A 192 -2.82 -23.35 -0.83
C GLY A 192 -2.91 -22.25 -1.88
N GLU A 193 -4.12 -21.80 -2.21
CA GLU A 193 -4.36 -20.74 -3.20
C GLU A 193 -4.06 -19.35 -2.63
N LEU A 194 -4.08 -19.23 -1.30
CA LEU A 194 -3.85 -17.99 -0.57
C LEU A 194 -2.90 -18.25 0.61
N SER A 195 -1.88 -17.40 0.77
CA SER A 195 -0.96 -17.46 1.91
C SER A 195 -1.51 -16.71 3.14
N ASN A 196 -0.96 -17.01 4.31
CA ASN A 196 -1.29 -16.33 5.57
C ASN A 196 -1.07 -14.80 5.51
N ALA A 197 0.00 -14.33 4.86
CA ALA A 197 0.29 -12.91 4.70
C ALA A 197 -0.72 -12.21 3.77
N GLN A 198 -1.16 -12.90 2.72
CA GLN A 198 -2.20 -12.38 1.84
C GLN A 198 -3.58 -12.41 2.51
N LEU A 199 -3.87 -13.43 3.33
CA LEU A 199 -5.08 -13.48 4.14
C LEU A 199 -5.15 -12.35 5.16
N GLU A 200 -4.05 -12.04 5.84
CA GLU A 200 -3.97 -10.94 6.81
C GLU A 200 -4.47 -9.61 6.21
N THR A 201 -4.13 -9.37 4.94
CA THR A 201 -4.63 -8.21 4.19
C THR A 201 -6.15 -8.22 4.06
N VAL A 202 -6.76 -9.36 3.73
CA VAL A 202 -8.22 -9.49 3.61
C VAL A 202 -8.89 -9.23 4.96
N LEU A 203 -8.35 -9.83 6.03
CA LEU A 203 -8.88 -9.72 7.38
C LEU A 203 -8.90 -8.27 7.87
N TYR A 204 -7.77 -7.56 7.75
CA TYR A 204 -7.74 -6.14 8.11
C TYR A 204 -8.58 -5.26 7.18
N ALA A 205 -8.63 -5.55 5.88
CA ALA A 205 -9.47 -4.79 4.96
C ALA A 205 -10.95 -4.85 5.36
N PHE A 206 -11.49 -6.05 5.58
CA PHE A 206 -12.90 -6.21 5.97
C PHE A 206 -13.18 -5.65 7.36
N GLN A 207 -12.28 -5.83 8.33
CA GLN A 207 -12.39 -5.20 9.65
C GLN A 207 -12.43 -3.67 9.56
N ARG A 208 -11.69 -3.06 8.63
CA ARG A 208 -11.78 -1.61 8.36
C ARG A 208 -13.08 -1.25 7.67
N PHE A 209 -13.55 -2.04 6.71
CA PHE A 209 -14.81 -1.79 6.00
C PHE A 209 -16.03 -1.79 6.94
N GLU A 210 -15.99 -2.48 8.07
CA GLU A 210 -17.05 -2.43 9.09
C GLU A 210 -17.16 -1.07 9.79
N LYS A 211 -16.11 -0.25 9.77
CA LYS A 211 -16.08 1.05 10.46
C LYS A 211 -16.72 2.17 9.63
N ARG A 212 -17.26 3.16 10.33
CA ARG A 212 -17.73 4.43 9.77
C ARG A 212 -16.85 5.56 10.26
N LEU A 213 -16.47 6.45 9.36
CA LEU A 213 -15.76 7.68 9.66
C LEU A 213 -16.73 8.73 10.22
N PRO A 214 -16.24 9.83 10.83
CA PRO A 214 -17.10 10.85 11.44
C PRO A 214 -18.13 11.48 10.49
N ASP A 215 -17.85 11.52 9.19
CA ASP A 215 -18.74 12.02 8.15
C ASP A 215 -19.80 11.00 7.70
N GLY A 216 -19.85 9.82 8.34
CA GLY A 216 -20.75 8.72 8.00
C GLY A 216 -20.30 7.88 6.81
N SER A 217 -19.17 8.21 6.16
CA SER A 217 -18.61 7.39 5.09
C SER A 217 -18.01 6.08 5.64
N ARG A 218 -17.91 5.05 4.80
CA ARG A 218 -17.24 3.80 5.15
C ARG A 218 -15.73 4.00 5.13
N ALA A 219 -15.02 3.51 6.15
CA ALA A 219 -13.56 3.56 6.14
C ALA A 219 -13.00 2.70 4.99
N GLY A 220 -11.99 3.23 4.29
CA GLY A 220 -11.24 2.49 3.28
C GLY A 220 -10.07 1.72 3.88
N PHE A 221 -9.44 0.91 3.02
CA PHE A 221 -8.21 0.18 3.33
C PHE A 221 -7.16 0.51 2.26
N PHE A 222 -5.92 0.73 2.69
CA PHE A 222 -4.80 1.01 1.80
C PHE A 222 -3.79 -0.12 1.89
N LEU A 223 -3.56 -0.80 0.76
CA LEU A 223 -2.60 -1.90 0.65
C LEU A 223 -1.27 -1.36 0.14
N GLY A 224 -0.28 -1.32 1.04
CA GLY A 224 1.05 -0.75 0.80
C GLY A 224 2.16 -1.76 0.49
N ASP A 225 1.82 -3.03 0.24
CA ASP A 225 2.80 -4.10 0.14
C ASP A 225 3.76 -3.93 -1.04
N GLY A 226 4.99 -4.42 -0.87
CA GLY A 226 6.03 -4.41 -1.90
C GLY A 226 5.67 -5.19 -3.16
N ALA A 227 6.50 -5.07 -4.20
CA ALA A 227 6.43 -6.00 -5.33
C ALA A 227 6.73 -7.43 -4.86
N GLY A 228 6.15 -8.44 -5.50
CA GLY A 228 6.36 -9.86 -5.15
C GLY A 228 5.38 -10.44 -4.12
N VAL A 229 4.75 -9.63 -3.28
CA VAL A 229 3.77 -10.11 -2.25
C VAL A 229 2.45 -10.62 -2.84
N GLY A 230 2.19 -10.35 -4.13
CA GLY A 230 0.97 -10.80 -4.80
C GLY A 230 -0.25 -9.89 -4.59
N LYS A 231 -0.06 -8.57 -4.65
CA LYS A 231 -1.15 -7.56 -4.54
C LYS A 231 -2.37 -7.83 -5.41
N GLY A 232 -2.18 -8.31 -6.64
CA GLY A 232 -3.29 -8.68 -7.51
C GLY A 232 -4.16 -9.79 -6.91
N ARG A 233 -3.51 -10.84 -6.37
CA ARG A 233 -4.17 -11.93 -5.63
C ARG A 233 -4.80 -11.47 -4.32
N GLN A 234 -4.18 -10.53 -3.60
CA GLN A 234 -4.79 -9.92 -2.40
C GLN A 234 -6.09 -9.17 -2.75
N ILE A 235 -6.09 -8.37 -3.83
CA ILE A 235 -7.29 -7.68 -4.32
C ILE A 235 -8.35 -8.70 -4.76
N ALA A 236 -7.96 -9.73 -5.51
CA ALA A 236 -8.86 -10.80 -5.93
C ALA A 236 -9.47 -11.54 -4.73
N SER A 237 -8.71 -11.72 -3.64
CA SER A 237 -9.18 -12.34 -2.39
C SER A 237 -10.19 -11.46 -1.67
N VAL A 238 -9.98 -10.14 -1.66
CA VAL A 238 -10.98 -9.19 -1.14
C VAL A 238 -12.27 -9.26 -1.96
N ILE A 239 -12.18 -9.40 -3.28
CA ILE A 239 -13.34 -9.55 -4.17
C ILE A 239 -14.07 -10.88 -3.91
N ARG A 240 -13.33 -11.99 -3.78
CA ARG A 240 -13.88 -13.31 -3.46
C ARG A 240 -14.61 -13.30 -2.12
N GLU A 241 -14.00 -12.72 -1.09
CA GLU A 241 -14.62 -12.56 0.23
C GLU A 241 -15.89 -11.69 0.13
N TYR A 242 -15.83 -10.57 -0.59
CA TYR A 242 -17.00 -9.71 -0.79
C TYR A 242 -18.14 -10.47 -1.48
N TRP A 243 -17.79 -11.33 -2.44
CA TRP A 243 -18.75 -12.20 -3.11
C TRP A 243 -19.38 -13.23 -2.18
N ALA A 244 -18.59 -13.83 -1.28
CA ALA A 244 -19.09 -14.75 -0.27
C ALA A 244 -20.07 -14.08 0.70
N THR A 245 -19.89 -12.78 1.01
CA THR A 245 -20.83 -11.99 1.82
C THR A 245 -22.11 -11.56 1.09
N GLY A 246 -22.31 -11.98 -0.16
CA GLY A 246 -23.47 -11.62 -1.00
C GLY A 246 -23.27 -10.36 -1.85
N GLY A 247 -22.09 -9.73 -1.79
CA GLY A 247 -21.71 -8.63 -2.66
C GLY A 247 -21.61 -9.06 -4.12
N ARG A 248 -22.08 -8.22 -5.05
CA ARG A 248 -22.08 -8.55 -6.49
C ARG A 248 -21.51 -7.46 -7.39
N LYS A 249 -21.29 -6.25 -6.88
CA LYS A 249 -20.90 -5.09 -7.71
C LYS A 249 -19.53 -4.60 -7.28
N VAL A 250 -18.53 -4.80 -8.13
CA VAL A 250 -17.16 -4.37 -7.90
C VAL A 250 -16.71 -3.47 -9.04
N LEU A 251 -16.04 -2.37 -8.69
CA LEU A 251 -15.35 -1.50 -9.64
C LEU A 251 -13.85 -1.68 -9.45
N TRP A 252 -13.14 -2.12 -10.48
CA TRP A 252 -11.69 -2.23 -10.48
C TRP A 252 -11.11 -1.20 -11.44
N VAL A 253 -10.44 -0.19 -10.90
CA VAL A 253 -9.82 0.88 -11.69
C VAL A 253 -8.32 0.62 -11.82
N SER A 254 -7.77 0.71 -13.03
CA SER A 254 -6.35 0.47 -13.29
C SER A 254 -5.78 1.39 -14.36
N THR A 255 -4.48 1.25 -14.68
CA THR A 255 -3.78 2.09 -15.66
C THR A 255 -3.98 1.64 -17.10
N SER A 256 -4.16 0.34 -17.33
CA SER A 256 -4.34 -0.25 -18.66
C SER A 256 -5.50 -1.23 -18.66
N ASN A 257 -6.23 -1.27 -19.78
CA ASN A 257 -7.28 -2.26 -19.99
C ASN A 257 -6.74 -3.69 -19.92
N ASP A 258 -5.49 -3.93 -20.33
CA ASP A 258 -4.93 -5.28 -20.43
C ASP A 258 -4.72 -5.94 -19.07
N LEU A 259 -4.61 -5.16 -17.99
CA LEU A 259 -4.54 -5.66 -16.61
C LEU A 259 -5.84 -6.37 -16.17
N ARG A 260 -6.91 -6.32 -16.98
CA ARG A 260 -8.11 -7.15 -16.76
C ARG A 260 -7.83 -8.65 -16.92
N TYR A 261 -6.84 -9.02 -17.73
CA TYR A 261 -6.43 -10.42 -17.89
C TYR A 261 -5.71 -10.92 -16.64
N ASP A 262 -4.84 -10.08 -16.05
CA ASP A 262 -4.23 -10.36 -14.76
C ASP A 262 -5.28 -10.47 -13.66
N ALA A 263 -6.25 -9.55 -13.61
CA ALA A 263 -7.36 -9.61 -12.65
C ALA A 263 -8.18 -10.91 -12.75
N ARG A 264 -8.44 -11.40 -13.97
CA ARG A 264 -9.11 -12.71 -14.17
C ARG A 264 -8.24 -13.87 -13.71
N ARG A 265 -6.96 -13.85 -14.07
CA ARG A 265 -6.00 -14.87 -13.65
C ARG A 265 -5.92 -14.92 -12.12
N ASP A 266 -5.81 -13.77 -11.46
CA ASP A 266 -5.71 -13.69 -10.00
C ASP A 266 -6.99 -14.21 -9.30
N LEU A 267 -8.18 -14.02 -9.90
CA LEU A 267 -9.41 -14.66 -9.43
C LEU A 267 -9.37 -16.18 -9.67
N GLY A 268 -8.92 -16.62 -10.85
CA GLY A 268 -8.78 -18.03 -11.18
C GLY A 268 -7.79 -18.78 -10.28
N ASP A 269 -6.69 -18.12 -9.88
CA ASP A 269 -5.71 -18.64 -8.91
C ASP A 269 -6.32 -18.90 -7.52
N LEU A 270 -7.48 -18.29 -7.22
CA LEU A 270 -8.28 -18.51 -6.01
C LEU A 270 -9.42 -19.52 -6.23
N GLY A 271 -9.30 -20.37 -7.25
CA GLY A 271 -10.30 -21.39 -7.57
C GLY A 271 -11.66 -20.83 -7.96
N VAL A 272 -11.74 -19.55 -8.34
CA VAL A 272 -12.98 -18.94 -8.86
C VAL A 272 -13.23 -19.49 -10.26
N ALA A 273 -14.35 -20.18 -10.45
CA ALA A 273 -14.68 -20.76 -11.75
C ALA A 273 -14.94 -19.65 -12.78
N GLU A 274 -14.67 -19.95 -14.05
CA GLU A 274 -14.94 -19.00 -15.14
C GLU A 274 -16.44 -18.65 -15.16
N GLY A 275 -16.74 -17.34 -15.07
CA GLY A 275 -18.11 -16.83 -15.03
C GLY A 275 -18.75 -16.77 -13.64
N GLU A 276 -18.14 -17.33 -12.59
CA GLU A 276 -18.64 -17.20 -11.21
C GLU A 276 -18.55 -15.75 -10.72
N ILE A 277 -17.38 -15.12 -10.92
CA ILE A 277 -17.15 -13.70 -10.72
C ILE A 277 -16.68 -13.11 -12.07
N PRO A 278 -17.62 -12.70 -12.94
CA PRO A 278 -17.25 -12.24 -14.27
C PRO A 278 -16.51 -10.90 -14.22
N VAL A 279 -15.42 -10.78 -14.97
CA VAL A 279 -14.68 -9.52 -15.15
C VAL A 279 -15.04 -8.92 -16.51
N TYR A 280 -15.68 -7.75 -16.49
CA TYR A 280 -16.10 -7.00 -17.66
C TYR A 280 -15.12 -5.87 -18.01
N PRO A 281 -14.95 -5.53 -19.29
CA PRO A 281 -15.47 -6.22 -20.47
C PRO A 281 -14.73 -7.55 -20.72
N PRO A 282 -15.41 -8.62 -21.20
CA PRO A 282 -14.80 -9.95 -21.35
C PRO A 282 -13.63 -9.94 -22.34
N ARG A 283 -13.73 -9.12 -23.40
CA ARG A 283 -12.69 -8.96 -24.43
C ARG A 283 -12.28 -7.50 -24.55
N LYS A 284 -11.84 -7.06 -25.74
CA LYS A 284 -11.50 -5.66 -26.04
C LYS A 284 -12.75 -4.82 -26.35
N ASP A 285 -13.87 -5.13 -25.68
CA ASP A 285 -15.12 -4.43 -25.89
C ASP A 285 -15.15 -3.14 -25.06
N ASN A 286 -15.92 -2.16 -25.51
CA ASN A 286 -16.17 -0.96 -24.71
C ASN A 286 -17.12 -1.28 -23.54
N VAL A 287 -16.99 -0.53 -22.46
CA VAL A 287 -17.99 -0.53 -21.39
C VAL A 287 -19.32 -0.02 -21.98
N PRO A 288 -20.44 -0.72 -21.76
CA PRO A 288 -21.73 -0.36 -22.33
C PRO A 288 -22.18 1.01 -21.85
N ALA A 289 -22.83 1.76 -22.75
CA ALA A 289 -23.49 3.01 -22.42
C ALA A 289 -24.82 2.74 -21.71
N GLY A 290 -25.17 3.59 -20.75
CA GLY A 290 -26.44 3.52 -20.02
C GLY A 290 -26.37 2.76 -18.69
N PRO A 291 -27.53 2.34 -18.13
CA PRO A 291 -27.59 1.69 -16.82
C PRO A 291 -26.87 0.35 -16.79
N LEU A 292 -25.81 0.25 -15.97
CA LEU A 292 -24.96 -0.94 -15.87
C LEU A 292 -25.67 -2.15 -15.24
N ASP A 293 -26.71 -1.91 -14.45
CA ASP A 293 -27.56 -2.97 -13.89
C ASP A 293 -28.33 -3.75 -14.96
N ARG A 294 -28.66 -3.11 -16.10
CA ARG A 294 -29.26 -3.79 -17.25
C ARG A 294 -28.25 -4.59 -18.04
N ALA A 295 -27.04 -4.03 -18.22
CA ALA A 295 -25.98 -4.70 -18.96
C ALA A 295 -25.36 -5.87 -18.19
N TYR A 296 -25.27 -5.75 -16.86
CA TYR A 296 -24.65 -6.71 -15.96
C TYR A 296 -25.61 -7.06 -14.80
N PRO A 297 -26.72 -7.77 -15.08
CA PRO A 297 -27.80 -7.99 -14.12
C PRO A 297 -27.36 -8.80 -12.89
N ASN A 298 -26.39 -9.71 -13.07
CA ASN A 298 -25.85 -10.55 -12.00
C ASN A 298 -24.65 -9.91 -11.29
N GLY A 299 -24.28 -8.69 -11.67
CA GLY A 299 -23.07 -8.05 -11.21
C GLY A 299 -21.80 -8.70 -11.77
N GLY A 300 -20.67 -8.34 -11.17
CA GLY A 300 -19.33 -8.72 -11.58
C GLY A 300 -18.30 -7.67 -11.16
N VAL A 301 -17.10 -7.84 -11.70
CA VAL A 301 -16.04 -6.84 -11.64
C VAL A 301 -16.12 -6.01 -12.92
N LEU A 302 -16.49 -4.74 -12.81
CA LEU A 302 -16.33 -3.80 -13.90
C LEU A 302 -14.89 -3.26 -13.87
N PHE A 303 -14.08 -3.69 -14.83
CA PHE A 303 -12.69 -3.28 -14.97
C PHE A 303 -12.59 -2.06 -15.90
N ILE A 304 -12.03 -0.97 -15.40
CA ILE A 304 -11.92 0.30 -16.14
C ILE A 304 -10.54 0.92 -15.97
N THR A 305 -10.22 1.88 -16.84
CA THR A 305 -9.02 2.70 -16.71
C THR A 305 -9.33 4.08 -16.15
N TYR A 306 -8.32 4.73 -15.58
CA TYR A 306 -8.41 6.14 -15.18
C TYR A 306 -8.88 7.05 -16.33
N SER A 307 -8.43 6.77 -17.56
CA SER A 307 -8.84 7.51 -18.76
C SER A 307 -10.35 7.45 -19.01
N LEU A 308 -11.01 6.34 -18.67
CA LEU A 308 -12.46 6.21 -18.84
C LEU A 308 -13.23 7.09 -17.84
N LEU A 309 -12.72 7.24 -16.60
CA LEU A 309 -13.35 8.09 -15.57
C LEU A 309 -13.34 9.58 -15.92
N VAL A 310 -12.31 10.04 -16.62
CA VAL A 310 -12.15 11.44 -17.02
C VAL A 310 -12.67 11.73 -18.44
N SER A 311 -13.06 10.68 -19.17
CA SER A 311 -13.67 10.85 -20.49
C SER A 311 -14.99 11.61 -20.32
N LYS A 312 -15.17 12.71 -21.06
CA LYS A 312 -16.35 13.58 -20.96
C LYS A 312 -17.61 12.86 -21.45
N GLY A 313 -18.20 12.02 -20.61
CA GLY A 313 -19.58 11.56 -20.73
C GLY A 313 -20.50 12.43 -19.88
N SER A 314 -21.67 12.79 -20.40
CA SER A 314 -22.69 13.55 -19.68
C SER A 314 -23.31 12.70 -18.55
N TYR A 315 -22.58 12.46 -17.46
CA TYR A 315 -23.14 11.81 -16.28
C TYR A 315 -24.09 12.79 -15.58
N ARG A 316 -25.40 12.56 -15.74
CA ARG A 316 -26.43 13.17 -14.88
C ARG A 316 -26.71 12.18 -13.75
N PRO A 317 -26.32 12.48 -12.50
CA PRO A 317 -26.64 11.61 -11.37
C PRO A 317 -28.18 11.46 -11.25
N PRO A 318 -28.69 10.27 -10.90
CA PRO A 318 -30.11 10.08 -10.64
C PRO A 318 -30.54 10.97 -9.47
N ALA A 319 -31.75 11.52 -9.54
CA ALA A 319 -32.32 12.33 -8.46
C ALA A 319 -32.31 11.49 -7.18
N ARG A 320 -31.77 12.04 -6.09
CA ARG A 320 -31.83 11.41 -4.76
C ARG A 320 -33.31 11.25 -4.42
N ASN A 321 -33.79 10.02 -4.29
CA ASN A 321 -35.08 9.78 -3.66
C ASN A 321 -34.99 10.28 -2.22
N SER A 322 -35.68 11.37 -1.92
CA SER A 322 -36.01 11.76 -0.56
C SER A 322 -36.91 10.69 0.03
N ALA A 323 -36.30 9.72 0.72
CA ALA A 323 -37.03 8.90 1.66
C ALA A 323 -37.50 9.80 2.80
N GLY A 324 -38.80 10.07 2.86
CA GLY A 324 -39.44 10.80 3.95
C GLY A 324 -40.83 11.30 3.58
N GLY A 325 -41.87 10.59 4.02
CA GLY A 325 -43.25 11.10 4.04
C GLY A 325 -44.31 10.03 3.79
N GLY A 326 -44.65 9.26 4.82
CA GLY A 326 -45.73 8.27 4.84
C GLY A 326 -45.64 7.39 6.07
#